data_AF-A0A957FE00-F1
#
_entry.id   AF-A0A957FE00-F1
#
_cell.length_a   1.000
_cell.length_b   1.000
_cell.length_c   1.000
_cell.angle_alpha   90.00
_cell.angle_beta   90.00
_cell.angle_gamma   90.00
#
_symmetry.space_group_name_H-M   'P 1'
#
loop_
_entity.id
_entity.type
_entity.pdbx_description
1 polymer ?
#
loop_
_entity_poly.entity_id
_entity_poly.type
_entity_poly.pdbx_seq_one_letter_code
_entity_poly.pdbx_strand_id
1 'polypeptide(L)'
;MAVARIGQTLVAPYRSEDVHVVETLYEYSKRGRGPHIVAIGGGTGMPNLLRGLREYTRNITAIVTVADDGGSSGRLRRELGVLPPGDFRNNIA
;
A
#
# COMPACT_ATOMS: atom_id res chain seq x y z
N MET A 1 2.60 -16.42 -26.95
CA MET A 1 3.20 -17.74 -26.60
C MET A 1 4.33 -17.65 -25.56
N ALA A 2 5.28 -16.73 -25.66
CA ALA A 2 6.41 -16.64 -24.71
C ALA A 2 5.99 -16.32 -23.25
N VAL A 3 5.11 -15.34 -23.04
CA VAL A 3 4.64 -14.93 -21.70
C VAL A 3 3.91 -16.08 -20.97
N ALA A 4 3.06 -16.81 -21.69
CA ALA A 4 2.36 -17.97 -21.12
C ALA A 4 3.34 -19.09 -20.73
N ARG A 5 4.41 -19.29 -21.52
CA ARG A 5 5.46 -20.27 -21.22
C ARG A 5 6.24 -19.89 -19.97
N ILE A 6 6.60 -18.61 -19.80
CA ILE A 6 7.26 -18.10 -18.59
C ILE A 6 6.37 -18.33 -17.36
N GLY A 7 5.09 -17.96 -17.44
CA GLY A 7 4.15 -18.19 -16.34
C GLY A 7 4.05 -19.67 -15.97
N GLN A 8 3.98 -20.58 -16.96
CA GLN A 8 3.94 -22.02 -16.68
C GLN A 8 5.26 -22.55 -16.11
N THR A 9 6.42 -22.05 -16.53
CA THR A 9 7.72 -22.44 -15.98
C THR A 9 7.90 -21.95 -14.54
N LEU A 10 7.43 -20.75 -14.20
CA LEU A 10 7.52 -20.20 -12.84
C LEU A 10 6.61 -20.95 -11.86
N VAL A 11 5.47 -21.48 -12.32
CA VAL A 11 4.48 -22.15 -11.46
C VAL A 11 4.67 -23.68 -11.42
N ALA A 12 5.37 -24.28 -12.38
CA ALA A 12 5.61 -25.72 -12.45
C ALA A 12 6.20 -26.37 -11.16
N PRO A 13 7.10 -25.73 -10.39
CA PRO A 13 7.64 -26.30 -9.14
C PRO A 13 6.64 -26.39 -7.99
N TYR A 14 5.51 -25.68 -8.06
CA TYR A 14 4.53 -25.54 -6.97
C TYR A 14 3.27 -26.39 -7.16
N ARG A 15 3.24 -27.20 -8.23
CA ARG A 15 2.14 -28.07 -8.69
C ARG A 15 1.78 -29.25 -7.77
N SER A 16 2.26 -29.26 -6.53
CA SER A 16 1.99 -30.30 -5.54
C SER A 16 1.64 -29.74 -4.16
N GLU A 17 1.76 -28.43 -3.95
CA GLU A 17 1.38 -27.71 -2.72
C GLU A 17 0.17 -26.77 -2.97
N ASP A 18 -0.66 -27.16 -3.93
CA ASP A 18 -1.29 -26.32 -4.95
C ASP A 18 -2.30 -25.26 -4.52
N VAL A 19 -2.93 -25.37 -3.35
CA VAL A 19 -4.06 -24.48 -3.05
C VAL A 19 -3.57 -23.09 -2.67
N HIS A 20 -2.53 -22.99 -1.84
CA HIS A 20 -2.09 -21.70 -1.30
C HIS A 20 -1.40 -20.81 -2.32
N VAL A 21 -0.61 -21.37 -3.24
CA VAL A 21 0.11 -20.59 -4.26
C VAL A 21 -0.85 -20.05 -5.31
N VAL A 22 -1.75 -20.90 -5.83
CA VAL A 22 -2.73 -20.48 -6.83
C VAL A 22 -3.69 -19.45 -6.26
N GLU A 23 -4.16 -19.64 -5.03
CA GLU A 23 -5.02 -18.67 -4.34
C GLU A 23 -4.31 -17.33 -4.12
N THR A 24 -3.04 -17.35 -3.70
CA THR A 24 -2.23 -16.14 -3.54
C THR A 24 -2.06 -15.39 -4.86
N LEU A 25 -1.77 -16.10 -5.96
CA LEU A 25 -1.65 -15.49 -7.29
C LEU A 25 -2.99 -14.94 -7.79
N TYR A 26 -4.08 -15.65 -7.54
CA TYR A 26 -5.42 -15.21 -7.87
C TYR A 26 -5.77 -13.91 -7.14
N GLU A 27 -5.62 -13.87 -5.82
CA GLU A 27 -5.89 -12.67 -5.02
C GLU A 27 -4.96 -11.51 -5.37
N TYR A 28 -3.68 -11.78 -5.66
CA TYR A 28 -2.75 -10.76 -6.16
C TYR A 28 -3.23 -10.13 -7.48
N SER A 29 -3.67 -10.96 -8.43
CA SER A 29 -4.18 -10.50 -9.73
C SER A 29 -5.49 -9.71 -9.58
N LYS A 30 -6.41 -10.21 -8.75
CA LYS A 30 -7.72 -9.63 -8.47
C LYS A 30 -7.60 -8.23 -7.86
N ARG A 31 -6.76 -8.06 -6.83
CA ARG A 31 -6.52 -6.75 -6.20
C ARG A 31 -5.91 -5.72 -7.16
N GLY A 32 -5.17 -6.17 -8.18
CA GLY A 32 -4.64 -5.29 -9.23
C GLY A 32 -5.71 -4.73 -10.16
N ARG A 33 -6.83 -5.45 -10.31
CA ARG A 33 -8.03 -5.01 -11.04
C ARG A 33 -9.08 -4.39 -10.12
N GLY A 34 -8.73 -4.18 -8.85
CA GLY A 34 -9.58 -3.56 -7.85
C GLY A 34 -9.84 -2.07 -8.12
N PRO A 35 -10.77 -1.45 -7.38
CA PRO A 35 -11.13 -0.05 -7.56
C PRO A 35 -9.93 0.88 -7.33
N HIS A 36 -9.89 1.98 -8.08
CA HIS A 36 -8.95 3.08 -7.83
C HIS A 36 -9.49 3.94 -6.69
N ILE A 37 -8.72 4.07 -5.61
CA ILE A 37 -9.12 4.81 -4.41
C ILE A 37 -8.15 5.95 -4.19
N VAL A 38 -8.67 7.17 -4.05
CA VAL A 38 -7.91 8.33 -3.60
C VAL A 38 -8.34 8.65 -2.17
N ALA A 39 -7.42 8.48 -1.22
CA ALA A 39 -7.62 8.86 0.17
C ALA A 39 -7.02 10.25 0.41
N ILE A 40 -7.84 11.19 0.88
CA ILE A 40 -7.42 12.58 1.14
C ILE A 40 -7.64 12.87 2.63
N GLY A 41 -6.61 13.33 3.33
CA GLY A 41 -6.70 13.60 4.77
C GLY A 41 -5.32 13.63 5.43
N GLY A 42 -5.23 13.35 6.73
CA GLY A 42 -3.97 13.38 7.47
C GLY A 42 -4.09 12.71 8.84
N GLY A 43 -3.12 12.97 9.71
CA GLY A 43 -3.12 12.49 11.09
C GLY A 43 -2.83 10.99 11.24
N THR A 44 -2.96 10.50 12.48
CA THR A 44 -2.50 9.17 12.89
C THR A 44 -3.42 8.02 12.46
N GLY A 45 -4.66 8.32 12.03
CA GLY A 45 -5.63 7.32 11.58
C GLY A 45 -5.45 6.87 10.12
N MET A 46 -4.87 7.73 9.28
CA MET A 46 -4.68 7.47 7.85
C MET A 46 -3.86 6.20 7.57
N PRO A 47 -2.73 5.91 8.25
CA PRO A 47 -1.97 4.68 8.03
C PRO A 47 -2.80 3.41 8.24
N ASN A 48 -3.67 3.38 9.26
CA ASN A 48 -4.53 2.23 9.54
C ASN A 48 -5.59 2.05 8.46
N LEU A 49 -6.19 3.15 7.98
CA LEU A 49 -7.13 3.13 6.87
C LEU A 49 -6.47 2.57 5.60
N LEU A 50 -5.29 3.09 5.23
CA LEU A 50 -4.56 2.66 4.04
C LEU A 50 -4.16 1.18 4.13
N ARG A 51 -3.78 0.69 5.33
CA ARG A 51 -3.49 -0.74 5.56
C ARG A 51 -4.71 -1.62 5.37
N GLY A 52 -5.87 -1.22 5.91
CA GLY A 52 -7.12 -1.95 5.69
C GLY A 52 -7.53 -1.98 4.20
N LEU A 53 -7.37 -0.85 3.49
CA LEU A 53 -7.73 -0.76 2.07
C LEU A 53 -6.87 -1.67 1.17
N ARG A 54 -5.61 -1.99 1.56
CA ARG A 54 -4.72 -2.88 0.80
C ARG A 54 -5.24 -4.32 0.70
N GLU A 55 -6.16 -4.73 1.57
CA GLU A 55 -6.82 -6.04 1.46
C GLU A 55 -7.77 -6.14 0.27
N TYR A 56 -8.27 -5.00 -0.22
CA TYR A 56 -9.32 -4.92 -1.24
C TYR A 56 -8.78 -4.44 -2.60
N THR A 57 -7.77 -3.56 -2.61
CA THR A 57 -7.23 -3.02 -3.85
C THR A 57 -5.75 -2.66 -3.71
N ARG A 58 -5.00 -2.77 -4.82
CA ARG A 58 -3.62 -2.26 -4.92
C ARG A 58 -3.56 -0.86 -5.53
N ASN A 59 -4.70 -0.30 -5.92
CA ASN A 59 -4.80 0.95 -6.67
C ASN A 59 -5.12 2.13 -5.74
N ILE A 60 -4.28 2.36 -4.74
CA ILE A 60 -4.51 3.39 -3.71
C ILE A 60 -3.55 4.55 -3.92
N THR A 61 -4.09 5.77 -3.96
CA THR A 61 -3.32 7.02 -3.91
C THR A 61 -3.68 7.77 -2.63
N ALA A 62 -2.68 8.14 -1.84
CA ALA A 62 -2.89 8.93 -0.62
C ALA A 62 -2.41 10.37 -0.85
N ILE A 63 -3.30 11.34 -0.65
CA ILE A 63 -2.99 12.76 -0.61
C ILE A 63 -3.04 13.18 0.86
N VAL A 64 -1.87 13.38 1.45
CA VAL A 64 -1.73 13.60 2.89
C VAL A 64 -1.50 15.08 3.20
N THR A 65 -2.32 15.64 4.10
CA THR A 65 -2.10 16.97 4.66
C THR A 65 -0.94 16.91 5.66
N VAL A 66 0.00 17.85 5.53
CA VAL A 66 1.17 18.01 6.43
C VAL A 66 0.93 19.10 7.49
N ALA A 67 -0.33 19.42 7.74
CA ALA A 67 -0.73 20.57 8.54
C ALA A 67 -0.93 20.26 10.02
N ASP A 68 -1.23 19.00 10.37
CA ASP A 68 -1.96 18.67 11.60
C ASP A 68 -1.13 18.24 12.81
N ASP A 69 0.18 18.14 12.71
CA ASP A 69 0.93 17.64 13.85
C ASP A 69 1.17 18.71 14.92
N GLY A 70 0.13 19.22 15.59
CA GLY A 70 0.30 20.01 16.84
C GLY A 70 1.18 19.32 17.90
N GLY A 71 1.48 18.02 17.73
CA GLY A 71 2.44 17.21 18.49
C GLY A 71 3.91 17.32 18.05
N SER A 72 4.65 16.19 18.05
CA SER A 72 6.13 16.18 17.88
C SER A 72 6.59 16.71 16.53
N SER A 73 5.90 16.36 15.45
CA SER A 73 6.19 16.81 14.09
C SER A 73 5.93 18.30 13.86
N GLY A 74 4.90 18.91 14.45
CA GLY A 74 4.71 20.37 14.41
C GLY A 74 5.57 21.11 15.43
N ARG A 75 6.14 20.42 16.42
CA ARG A 75 7.26 20.94 17.23
C ARG A 75 8.53 20.99 16.38
N LEU A 76 8.88 19.90 15.70
CA LEU A 76 9.97 19.82 14.72
C LEU A 76 9.82 20.84 13.58
N ARG A 77 8.61 21.05 13.05
CA ARG A 77 8.31 22.08 12.04
C ARG A 77 8.57 23.49 12.57
N ARG A 78 8.22 23.76 13.84
CA ARG A 78 8.46 25.07 14.49
C ARG A 78 9.94 25.29 14.83
N GLU A 79 10.65 24.24 15.23
CA GLU A 79 12.05 24.31 15.63
C GLU A 79 13.03 24.32 14.44
N LEU A 80 12.72 23.60 13.36
CA LEU A 80 13.62 23.42 12.22
C LEU A 80 13.13 24.06 10.91
N GLY A 81 11.91 24.60 10.86
CA GLY A 81 11.35 25.26 9.67
C GLY A 81 11.09 24.33 8.47
N VAL A 82 11.29 23.03 8.63
CA VAL A 82 11.09 22.01 7.59
C VAL A 82 9.75 21.31 7.75
N LEU A 83 9.20 20.80 6.65
CA LEU A 83 8.02 19.93 6.69
C LEU A 83 8.34 18.66 7.50
N PRO A 84 7.46 18.22 8.40
CA PRO A 84 7.73 17.05 9.23
C PRO A 84 7.79 15.78 8.37
N PRO A 85 8.94 15.07 8.32
CA PRO A 85 9.09 13.88 7.50
C PRO A 85 8.28 12.67 8.03
N GLY A 86 7.81 12.75 9.28
CA GLY A 86 7.02 11.70 9.93
C GLY A 86 5.69 11.40 9.25
N ASP A 87 5.00 12.44 8.76
CA ASP A 87 3.70 12.30 8.08
C ASP A 87 3.81 11.54 6.76
N PHE A 88 4.87 11.79 5.99
CA PHE A 88 5.14 11.02 4.78
C PHE A 88 5.50 9.57 5.11
N ARG A 89 6.35 9.35 6.11
CA ARG A 89 6.81 8.00 6.46
C ARG A 89 5.66 7.10 6.92
N ASN A 90 4.76 7.61 7.74
CA ASN A 90 3.66 6.83 8.30
C ASN A 90 2.66 6.36 7.24
N ASN A 91 2.46 7.12 6.17
CA ASN A 91 1.48 6.79 5.13
C ASN A 91 2.05 5.93 3.98
N ILE A 92 3.38 5.76 3.92
CA ILE A 92 4.05 4.89 2.94
C ILE A 92 4.23 3.46 3.47
N ALA A 93 4.29 3.28 4.80
CA ALA A 93 4.58 2.00 5.48
C ALA A 93 3.34 1.13 5.77
#